data_AF-A0A7L0WQ93-F1
#
_entry.id   AF-A0A7L0WQ93-F1
#
_cell.length_a   1.000
_cell.length_b   1.000
_cell.length_c   1.000
_cell.angle_alpha   90.00
_cell.angle_beta   90.00
_cell.angle_gamma   90.00
#
_symmetry.space_group_name_H-M   'P 1'
#
loop_
_entity.id
_entity.type
_entity.pdbx_description
1 polymer ?
#
loop_
_entity_poly.entity_id
_entity_poly.type
_entity_poly.pdbx_seq_one_letter_code
_entity_poly.pdbx_strand_id
1 'polypeptide(L)'
;ALLPYVPLVPPGALPGKVTATTFTLERPRCVFDRLANASDAVWLAVAFADASTTFKNPTSSTDVPPYEGLPTARAYMTLETAAAAYSCSAPGPAVLRVGVDTACDGRAPCNGPLPSPGPYRVKFLVMGCHGPKAETRWSEPILLRRARSPSTIDPAPARRSS
;
A
#
# COMPACT_ATOMS: atom_id res chain seq x y z
N ALA A 1 8.65 -0.99 18.15
CA ALA A 1 9.91 -1.62 17.70
C ALA A 1 10.08 -1.47 16.19
N LEU A 2 11.29 -1.21 15.69
CA LEU A 2 11.56 -1.16 14.25
C LEU A 2 12.05 -2.53 13.75
N LEU A 3 11.37 -3.09 12.76
CA LEU A 3 11.66 -4.38 12.16
C LEU A 3 12.59 -4.22 10.95
N PRO A 4 13.54 -5.15 10.72
CA PRO A 4 14.48 -5.07 9.61
C PRO A 4 13.82 -5.35 8.24
N TYR A 5 12.57 -5.81 8.22
CA TYR A 5 11.81 -6.06 6.99
C TYR A 5 11.63 -4.77 6.17
N VAL A 6 11.79 -4.89 4.86
CA VAL A 6 11.57 -3.82 3.88
C VAL A 6 10.48 -4.31 2.91
N PRO A 7 9.30 -3.68 2.87
CA PRO A 7 8.28 -4.03 1.88
C PRO A 7 8.81 -3.79 0.48
N LEU A 8 8.48 -4.68 -0.45
CA LEU A 8 8.93 -4.57 -1.82
C LEU A 8 7.85 -4.98 -2.82
N VAL A 9 7.93 -4.38 -4.00
CA VAL A 9 7.16 -4.82 -5.17
C VAL A 9 7.78 -6.13 -5.67
N PRO A 10 7.01 -7.22 -5.83
CA PRO A 10 7.58 -8.53 -6.17
C PRO A 10 8.52 -8.45 -7.39
N PRO A 11 9.71 -9.08 -7.36
CA PRO A 11 10.66 -8.99 -8.46
C PRO A 11 10.13 -9.70 -9.72
N GLY A 12 9.36 -10.77 -9.54
CA GLY A 12 8.79 -11.58 -10.62
C GLY A 12 7.91 -10.81 -11.61
N ALA A 13 7.75 -11.39 -12.81
CA ALA A 13 6.86 -10.88 -13.84
C ALA A 13 5.40 -11.17 -13.44
N LEU A 14 4.71 -10.13 -12.97
CA LEU A 14 3.28 -10.17 -12.63
C LEU A 14 2.55 -9.14 -13.51
N PRO A 15 1.58 -9.57 -14.33
CA PRO A 15 0.72 -8.64 -15.08
C PRO A 15 0.02 -7.67 -14.13
N GLY A 16 0.01 -6.39 -14.47
CA GLY A 16 -0.62 -5.37 -13.62
C GLY A 16 0.08 -5.12 -12.27
N LYS A 17 1.30 -5.64 -12.06
CA LYS A 17 2.13 -5.41 -10.86
C LYS A 17 2.27 -3.93 -10.50
N VAL A 18 2.37 -3.08 -11.52
CA VAL A 18 2.34 -1.63 -11.42
C VAL A 18 1.50 -1.10 -12.57
N THR A 19 0.45 -0.35 -12.26
CA THR A 19 -0.43 0.34 -13.21
C THR A 19 -0.26 1.86 -13.06
N ALA A 20 -1.19 2.66 -13.59
CA ALA A 20 -1.16 4.10 -13.40
C ALA A 20 -1.61 4.56 -12.00
N THR A 21 -2.37 3.73 -11.29
CA THR A 21 -3.00 4.07 -10.00
C THR A 21 -2.84 2.98 -8.94
N THR A 22 -2.23 1.84 -9.29
CA THR A 22 -2.08 0.69 -8.39
C THR A 22 -0.69 0.10 -8.45
N PHE A 23 -0.27 -0.54 -7.37
CA PHE A 23 0.89 -1.43 -7.37
C PHE A 23 0.64 -2.63 -6.46
N THR A 24 1.46 -3.67 -6.62
CA THR A 24 1.42 -4.85 -5.75
C THR A 24 2.65 -4.92 -4.86
N LEU A 25 2.48 -5.37 -3.62
CA LEU A 25 3.54 -5.67 -2.66
C LEU A 25 3.60 -7.17 -2.41
N GLU A 26 4.78 -7.68 -2.07
CA GLU A 26 4.86 -9.01 -1.44
C GLU A 26 4.11 -8.99 -0.11
N ARG A 27 3.36 -10.07 0.14
CA ARG A 27 2.69 -10.26 1.42
C ARG A 27 3.75 -10.46 2.53
N PRO A 28 3.67 -9.73 3.66
CA PRO A 28 4.66 -9.80 4.75
C PRO A 28 4.51 -11.06 5.62
N ARG A 29 4.69 -12.24 5.03
CA ARG A 29 4.55 -13.53 5.75
C ARG A 29 5.59 -13.66 6.87
N CYS A 30 5.16 -14.11 8.04
CA CYS A 30 5.98 -14.34 9.23
C CYS A 30 6.66 -13.08 9.82
N VAL A 31 6.39 -11.88 9.28
CA VAL A 31 7.15 -10.66 9.64
C VAL A 31 6.84 -10.19 11.06
N PHE A 32 5.58 -10.36 11.49
CA PHE A 32 5.08 -9.83 12.77
C PHE A 32 4.98 -10.90 13.86
N ASP A 33 5.41 -12.12 13.56
CA ASP A 33 5.37 -13.24 14.48
C ASP A 33 6.14 -12.90 15.77
N ARG A 34 5.61 -13.31 16.93
CA ARG A 34 6.16 -13.04 18.28
C ARG A 34 6.13 -11.58 18.74
N LEU A 35 5.77 -10.63 17.88
CA LEU A 35 5.72 -9.19 18.19
C LEU A 35 4.29 -8.64 18.25
N ALA A 36 3.39 -9.32 17.56
CA ALA A 36 1.97 -9.01 17.51
C ALA A 36 1.16 -10.17 18.10
N ASN A 37 0.09 -9.83 18.82
CA ASN A 37 -1.00 -10.75 19.08
C ASN A 37 -1.73 -11.05 17.77
N ALA A 38 -2.34 -12.22 17.67
CA ALA A 38 -3.08 -12.64 16.48
C ALA A 38 -4.15 -11.62 16.02
N SER A 39 -4.77 -10.92 16.96
CA SER A 39 -5.81 -9.92 16.75
C SER A 39 -5.30 -8.49 16.59
N ASP A 40 -4.01 -8.22 16.75
CA ASP A 40 -3.47 -6.87 16.51
C ASP A 40 -3.66 -6.50 15.04
N ALA A 41 -3.97 -5.23 14.78
CA ALA A 41 -4.19 -4.73 13.44
C ALA A 41 -2.84 -4.39 12.78
N VAL A 42 -2.60 -4.91 11.59
CA VAL A 42 -1.49 -4.54 10.73
C VAL A 42 -2.03 -3.63 9.64
N TRP A 43 -1.42 -2.47 9.51
CA TRP A 43 -1.77 -1.45 8.55
C TRP A 43 -0.64 -1.21 7.57
N LEU A 44 -0.98 -0.81 6.35
CA LEU A 44 -0.03 -0.32 5.36
C LEU A 44 -0.07 1.20 5.32
N ALA A 45 1.00 1.86 5.73
CA ALA A 45 1.20 3.27 5.45
C ALA A 45 1.71 3.45 4.02
N VAL A 46 1.07 4.36 3.29
CA VAL A 46 1.44 4.75 1.93
C VAL A 46 1.66 6.26 1.93
N ALA A 47 2.88 6.68 1.59
CA ALA A 47 3.26 8.09 1.59
C ALA A 47 3.96 8.45 0.29
N PHE A 48 3.89 9.72 -0.11
CA PHE A 48 4.86 10.24 -1.07
C PHE A 48 6.28 10.13 -0.50
N ALA A 49 7.27 9.89 -1.36
CA ALA A 49 8.64 9.62 -0.91
C ALA A 49 9.24 10.78 -0.10
N ASP A 50 8.91 12.03 -0.45
CA ASP A 50 9.32 13.25 0.25
C ASP A 50 8.65 13.40 1.63
N ALA A 51 7.42 12.93 1.79
CA ALA A 51 6.67 12.95 3.04
C ALA A 51 7.01 11.77 3.98
N SER A 52 7.61 10.70 3.46
CA SER A 52 7.91 9.49 4.25
C SER A 52 8.87 9.72 5.43
N THR A 53 9.75 10.72 5.33
CA THR A 53 10.77 11.03 6.35
C THR A 53 10.20 11.79 7.54
N THR A 54 9.10 12.51 7.35
CA THR A 54 8.42 13.30 8.39
C THR A 54 7.12 12.68 8.85
N PHE A 55 6.70 11.56 8.24
CA PHE A 55 5.52 10.80 8.63
C PHE A 55 5.60 10.33 10.08
N LYS A 56 4.61 10.73 10.88
CA LYS A 56 4.46 10.28 12.27
C LYS A 56 3.45 9.14 12.32
N ASN A 57 3.80 8.05 12.99
CA ASN A 57 2.87 6.95 13.18
C ASN A 57 1.68 7.39 14.03
N PRO A 58 0.45 7.01 13.67
CA PRO A 58 -0.70 7.25 14.52
C PRO A 58 -0.53 6.57 15.87
N THR A 59 -1.04 7.21 16.92
CA THR A 59 -1.03 6.68 18.29
C THR A 59 -2.24 5.83 18.60
N SER A 60 -3.31 5.94 17.81
CA SER A 60 -4.56 5.21 17.95
C SER A 60 -5.23 4.97 16.60
N SER A 61 -6.27 4.13 16.55
CA SER A 61 -7.03 3.85 15.33
C SER A 61 -7.78 5.08 14.79
N THR A 62 -8.15 6.03 15.65
CA THR A 62 -8.83 7.27 15.23
C THR A 62 -7.88 8.27 14.57
N ASP A 63 -6.57 8.14 14.82
CA ASP A 63 -5.54 9.01 14.24
C ASP A 63 -5.02 8.49 12.89
N VAL A 64 -5.51 7.34 12.43
CA VAL A 64 -5.12 6.73 11.16
C VAL A 64 -5.46 7.69 10.02
N PRO A 65 -4.48 8.12 9.21
CA PRO A 65 -4.73 9.07 8.15
C PRO A 65 -5.57 8.41 7.04
N PRO A 66 -6.75 8.97 6.72
CA PRO A 66 -7.66 8.39 5.74
C PRO A 66 -7.17 8.65 4.31
N TYR A 67 -7.68 7.89 3.35
CA TYR A 67 -7.31 8.01 1.94
C TYR A 67 -7.60 9.41 1.37
N GLU A 68 -8.70 10.03 1.77
CA GLU A 68 -9.11 11.38 1.37
C GLU A 68 -8.08 12.45 1.78
N GLY A 69 -7.28 12.16 2.81
CA GLY A 69 -6.18 13.01 3.27
C GLY A 69 -4.92 12.91 2.41
N LEU A 70 -4.79 11.90 1.53
CA LEU A 70 -3.56 11.68 0.74
C LEU A 70 -3.08 12.93 -0.04
N PRO A 71 -3.95 13.72 -0.70
CA PRO A 71 -3.50 14.90 -1.45
C PRO A 71 -2.84 15.97 -0.57
N THR A 72 -3.31 16.13 0.68
CA THR A 72 -2.90 17.21 1.59
C THR A 72 -1.89 16.73 2.63
N ALA A 73 -2.19 15.65 3.34
CA ALA A 73 -1.31 15.02 4.34
C ALA A 73 -0.15 14.26 3.70
N ARG A 74 -0.20 14.04 2.38
CA ARG A 74 0.83 13.35 1.59
C ARG A 74 1.07 11.89 2.01
N ALA A 75 0.19 11.36 2.86
CA ALA A 75 0.20 9.99 3.31
C ALA A 75 -1.21 9.57 3.74
N TYR A 76 -1.48 8.28 3.66
CA TYR A 76 -2.66 7.62 4.21
C TYR A 76 -2.30 6.22 4.68
N MET A 77 -3.21 5.58 5.39
CA MET A 77 -3.06 4.21 5.84
C MET A 77 -4.25 3.37 5.39
N THR A 78 -3.97 2.14 4.98
CA THR A 78 -4.94 1.25 4.35
C THR A 78 -4.60 -0.22 4.63
N LEU A 79 -5.40 -1.14 4.08
CA LEU A 79 -5.24 -2.59 4.22
C LEU A 79 -5.14 -3.03 5.69
N GLU A 80 -6.02 -2.50 6.54
CA GLU A 80 -6.15 -2.96 7.92
C GLU A 80 -6.44 -4.46 7.90
N THR A 81 -5.58 -5.25 8.53
CA THR A 81 -5.67 -6.71 8.52
C THR A 81 -5.12 -7.27 9.81
N ALA A 82 -5.80 -8.25 10.42
CA ALA A 82 -5.31 -8.91 11.63
C ALA A 82 -3.94 -9.57 11.39
N ALA A 83 -3.02 -9.46 12.35
CA ALA A 83 -1.67 -10.01 12.24
C ALA A 83 -1.65 -11.52 11.94
N ALA A 84 -2.66 -12.27 12.41
CA ALA A 84 -2.82 -13.69 12.11
C ALA A 84 -2.89 -14.02 10.60
N ALA A 85 -3.43 -13.10 9.78
CA ALA A 85 -3.52 -13.27 8.33
C ALA A 85 -2.16 -13.14 7.62
N TYR A 86 -1.13 -12.68 8.33
CA TYR A 86 0.25 -12.63 7.88
C TYR A 86 1.15 -13.68 8.53
N SER A 87 0.60 -14.60 9.32
CA SER A 87 1.36 -15.74 9.85
C SER A 87 1.92 -16.61 8.72
N CYS A 88 2.97 -17.39 9.02
CA CYS A 88 3.63 -18.24 8.03
C CYS A 88 2.69 -19.20 7.29
N SER A 89 1.73 -19.76 8.00
CA SER A 89 0.76 -20.75 7.50
C SER A 89 -0.54 -20.12 6.98
N ALA A 90 -0.70 -18.79 7.08
CA ALA A 90 -1.92 -18.13 6.65
C ALA A 90 -2.16 -18.31 5.13
N PRO A 91 -3.34 -18.79 4.73
CA PRO A 91 -3.69 -18.94 3.32
C PRO A 91 -3.88 -17.58 2.63
N GLY A 92 -3.88 -17.60 1.30
CA GLY A 92 -4.23 -16.44 0.46
C GLY A 92 -3.11 -15.99 -0.49
N PRO A 93 -3.40 -14.97 -1.32
CA PRO A 93 -2.50 -14.54 -2.39
C PRO A 93 -1.11 -14.15 -1.87
N ALA A 94 -0.07 -14.43 -2.63
CA ALA A 94 1.31 -14.06 -2.28
C ALA A 94 1.55 -12.53 -2.29
N VAL A 95 0.58 -11.76 -2.79
CA VAL A 95 0.70 -10.31 -2.98
C VAL A 95 -0.46 -9.56 -2.33
N LEU A 96 -0.19 -8.31 -1.98
CA LEU A 96 -1.17 -7.30 -1.58
C LEU A 96 -1.26 -6.27 -2.70
N ARG A 97 -2.46 -5.81 -3.05
CA ARG A 97 -2.65 -4.79 -4.08
C ARG A 97 -3.05 -3.48 -3.42
N VAL A 98 -2.31 -2.42 -3.72
CA VAL A 98 -2.55 -1.06 -3.24
C VAL A 98 -3.30 -0.28 -4.33
N GLY A 99 -4.35 0.42 -3.93
CA GLY A 99 -5.15 1.30 -4.79
C GLY A 99 -6.29 0.65 -5.59
N VAL A 100 -6.79 -0.51 -5.15
CA VAL A 100 -7.79 -1.28 -5.90
C VAL A 100 -9.24 -0.84 -5.67
N ASP A 101 -9.52 -0.10 -4.60
CA ASP A 101 -10.89 0.26 -4.23
C ASP A 101 -11.33 1.49 -5.00
N THR A 102 -12.12 1.32 -6.07
CA THR A 102 -12.57 2.44 -6.90
C THR A 102 -13.70 3.27 -6.29
N ALA A 103 -14.32 2.77 -5.22
CA ALA A 103 -15.48 3.38 -4.56
C ALA A 103 -15.13 3.84 -3.13
N CYS A 104 -14.11 4.69 -2.99
CA CYS A 104 -13.82 5.34 -1.71
C CYS A 104 -14.82 6.48 -1.47
N ASP A 105 -15.74 6.29 -0.53
CA ASP A 105 -16.81 7.24 -0.17
C ASP A 105 -16.72 7.72 1.29
N GLY A 106 -15.54 7.61 1.91
CA GLY A 106 -15.28 8.05 3.29
C GLY A 106 -15.77 7.10 4.39
N ARG A 107 -16.26 5.90 4.06
CA ARG A 107 -16.66 4.88 5.03
C ARG A 107 -15.59 3.78 5.11
N ALA A 108 -14.98 3.65 6.29
CA ALA A 108 -13.88 2.72 6.59
C ALA A 108 -12.54 3.04 5.88
N PRO A 109 -11.42 2.46 6.34
CA PRO A 109 -10.13 2.65 5.69
C PRO A 109 -10.14 2.20 4.23
N CYS A 110 -10.04 3.15 3.31
CA CYS A 110 -10.10 2.84 1.88
C CYS A 110 -8.73 2.51 1.29
N ASN A 111 -8.66 1.54 0.38
CA ASN A 111 -7.49 1.27 -0.44
C ASN A 111 -7.63 1.92 -1.82
N GLY A 112 -7.79 3.24 -1.83
CA GLY A 112 -8.16 4.02 -3.02
C GLY A 112 -7.05 4.24 -4.05
N PRO A 113 -7.40 4.53 -5.31
CA PRO A 113 -6.46 4.58 -6.42
C PRO A 113 -5.47 5.72 -6.26
N LEU A 114 -4.19 5.45 -6.47
CA LEU A 114 -3.16 6.47 -6.25
C LEU A 114 -3.25 7.59 -7.30
N PRO A 115 -3.22 8.87 -6.88
CA PRO A 115 -3.61 9.99 -7.73
C PRO A 115 -2.56 10.42 -8.75
N SER A 116 -1.31 9.97 -8.61
CA SER A 116 -0.22 10.37 -9.49
C SER A 116 0.84 9.27 -9.63
N PRO A 117 1.83 9.43 -10.51
CA PRO A 117 2.91 8.45 -10.66
C PRO A 117 3.83 8.26 -9.43
N GLY A 118 3.66 9.04 -8.36
CA GLY A 118 4.54 9.03 -7.19
C GLY A 118 5.80 9.90 -7.39
N PRO A 119 6.97 9.51 -6.82
CA PRO A 119 7.24 8.24 -6.15
C PRO A 119 6.54 8.08 -4.80
N TYR A 120 6.10 6.85 -4.52
CA TYR A 120 5.54 6.45 -3.22
C TYR A 120 6.53 5.61 -2.43
N ARG A 121 6.39 5.59 -1.11
CA ARG A 121 7.03 4.63 -0.22
C ARG A 121 5.99 4.03 0.70
N VAL A 122 6.23 2.81 1.15
CA VAL A 122 5.34 2.11 2.07
C VAL A 122 6.07 1.52 3.26
N LYS A 123 5.36 1.37 4.37
CA LYS A 123 5.78 0.56 5.53
C LYS A 123 4.56 -0.08 6.19
N PHE A 124 4.77 -1.18 6.90
CA PHE A 124 3.74 -1.76 7.75
C PHE A 124 3.84 -1.22 9.17
N LEU A 125 2.69 -1.01 9.81
CA LEU A 125 2.56 -0.65 11.22
C LEU A 125 1.64 -1.64 11.92
N VAL A 126 2.12 -2.22 13.01
CA VAL A 126 1.33 -3.05 13.92
C VAL A 126 0.76 -2.15 15.01
N MET A 127 -0.57 -2.13 15.13
CA MET A 127 -1.31 -1.43 16.18
C MET A 127 -2.07 -2.45 17.03
N GLY A 128 -1.84 -2.40 18.35
CA GLY A 128 -2.69 -3.10 19.32
C GLY A 128 -3.67 -2.15 19.98
N CYS A 129 -4.41 -2.65 20.97
CA CYS A 129 -5.41 -1.84 21.70
C CYS A 129 -4.83 -0.61 22.43
N HIS A 130 -3.53 -0.62 22.75
CA HIS A 130 -2.83 0.47 23.43
C HIS A 130 -1.95 1.30 22.49
N GLY A 131 -2.17 1.21 21.17
CA GLY A 131 -1.42 1.96 20.16
C GLY A 131 -0.33 1.15 19.44
N PRO A 132 0.65 1.82 18.81
CA PRO A 132 1.62 1.18 17.93
C PRO A 132 2.60 0.29 18.70
N LYS A 133 2.79 -0.94 18.20
CA LYS A 133 3.69 -1.95 18.78
C LYS A 133 4.99 -2.09 17.99
N ALA A 134 4.88 -2.19 16.67
CA ALA A 134 6.01 -2.40 15.78
C ALA A 134 5.77 -1.77 14.41
N GLU A 135 6.85 -1.45 13.70
CA GLU A 135 6.80 -0.97 12.32
C GLU A 135 7.93 -1.57 11.50
N THR A 136 7.78 -1.63 10.18
CA THR A 136 8.85 -2.04 9.26
C THR A 136 9.65 -0.83 8.80
N ARG A 137 10.78 -1.09 8.13
CA ARG A 137 11.44 -0.03 7.34
C ARG A 137 10.52 0.42 6.19
N TRP A 138 10.76 1.63 5.71
CA TRP A 138 10.18 2.11 4.46
C TRP A 138 10.75 1.34 3.27
N SER A 139 9.91 1.05 2.28
CA SER A 139 10.31 0.47 0.99
C SER A 139 11.28 1.38 0.23
N GLU A 140 11.88 0.84 -0.83
CA GLU A 140 12.42 1.68 -1.92
C GLU A 140 11.29 2.50 -2.58
N PRO A 141 11.61 3.62 -3.27
CA PRO A 141 10.64 4.39 -4.02
C PRO A 141 9.92 3.56 -5.09
N ILE A 142 8.60 3.61 -5.11
CA ILE A 142 7.72 2.94 -6.05
C ILE A 142 7.18 3.98 -7.03
N LEU A 143 7.53 3.83 -8.31
CA LEU A 143 7.03 4.66 -9.40
C LEU A 143 5.90 3.95 -10.14
N LEU A 144 4.76 4.62 -10.29
CA LEU A 144 3.65 4.11 -11.07
C LEU A 144 3.83 4.43 -12.56
N ARG A 145 3.08 3.73 -13.41
CA ARG A 145 3.07 4.00 -14.85
C ARG A 145 2.41 5.35 -15.12
N ARG A 146 2.90 6.10 -16.10
CA ARG A 146 2.17 7.28 -16.58
C ARG A 146 1.06 6.83 -17.52
N ALA A 147 -0.18 7.23 -17.22
CA ALA A 147 -1.25 7.14 -18.20
C ALA A 147 -0.91 8.09 -19.36
N ARG A 148 -1.13 7.64 -20.60
CA ARG A 148 -1.11 8.53 -21.75
C ARG A 148 -2.39 9.36 -21.75
N SER A 149 -2.30 10.60 -22.22
CA SER A 149 -3.50 11.41 -22.44
C SER A 149 -4.39 10.70 -23.46
N PRO A 150 -5.72 10.60 -23.23
CA PRO A 150 -6.63 10.08 -24.24
C PRO A 150 -6.52 10.83 -25.57
N SER A 151 -6.21 12.12 -25.54
CA SER A 151 -6.02 12.96 -26.74
C SER A 151 -4.79 12.62 -27.58
N THR A 152 -3.87 11.79 -27.06
CA THR A 152 -2.67 11.34 -27.79
C THR A 152 -2.76 9.89 -28.24
N ILE A 153 -3.91 9.25 -28.05
CA ILE A 153 -4.19 7.91 -28.55
C ILE A 153 -4.81 8.07 -29.93
N ASP A 154 -4.17 7.51 -30.96
CA ASP A 154 -4.79 7.36 -32.28
C ASP A 154 -5.87 6.27 -32.19
N PRO A 155 -7.17 6.61 -32.33
CA PRO A 155 -8.26 5.64 -32.25
C PRO A 155 -8.47 4.90 -33.58
N ALA A 156 -7.73 5.24 -34.65
CA ALA A 156 -7.92 4.62 -35.95
C ALA A 156 -7.51 3.14 -35.92
N PRO A 157 -8.34 2.24 -36.49
CA PRO A 157 -7.98 0.83 -36.59
C PRO A 157 -6.73 0.69 -37.46
N ALA A 158 -5.68 0.04 -36.92
CA ALA A 158 -4.50 -0.30 -37.70
C ALA A 158 -4.92 -1.18 -38.88
N ARG A 159 -4.74 -0.65 -40.10
CA ARG A 159 -5.08 -1.33 -41.34
C ARG A 159 -4.22 -2.61 -41.43
N ARG A 160 -4.82 -3.77 -41.15
CA ARG A 160 -4.19 -5.06 -41.47
C ARG A 160 -4.21 -5.19 -42.99
N SER A 161 -3.04 -5.18 -43.61
CA SER A 161 -2.90 -5.66 -44.99
C SER A 161 -3.18 -7.17 -44.98
N SER A 162 -4.24 -7.57 -45.69
CA SER A 162 -4.50 -8.98 -46.03
C SER A 162 -3.49 -9.52 -47.02
#